data_AF-A0A2V8R135-F1
#
_entry.id   AF-A0A2V8R135-F1
#
_cell.length_a   1.000
_cell.length_b   1.000
_cell.length_c   1.000
_cell.angle_alpha   90.00
_cell.angle_beta   90.00
_cell.angle_gamma   90.00
#
_symmetry.space_group_name_H-M   'P 1'
#
loop_
_entity.id
_entity.type
_entity.pdbx_description
1 polymer ?
#
loop_
_entity_poly.entity_id
_entity_poly.type
_entity_poly.pdbx_seq_one_letter_code
_entity_poly.pdbx_strand_id
1 'polypeptide(L)'
;SIYLFVLGFAVVVVTALTSAGLVVSAQNTNSSTTMAPAAAKAKPKPKYRKKATAPAMPRCVNTQQEQTDLSGTYTGKLKHGDQPAMDATLTITGNTFTMTGGPEAMSGRITAVTTCGYTAVTVMMGDLTPPPVGAAPPAHAAMSMRAKKVGDSLTLTSVPGEPQMVSFTTGGAAMKATPRYRKHKAKAKTTTGAATTPKQ
;
A
#
# COMPACT_ATOMS: atom_id res chain seq x y z
N SER A 1 22.01 -47.95 -20.81
CA SER A 1 22.55 -47.09 -21.90
C SER A 1 21.60 -46.00 -22.39
N ILE A 2 20.69 -45.49 -21.54
CA ILE A 2 19.79 -44.36 -21.87
C ILE A 2 20.35 -42.99 -21.39
N TYR A 3 21.30 -43.02 -20.46
CA TYR A 3 21.85 -41.82 -19.83
C TYR A 3 22.92 -41.06 -20.64
N LEU A 4 23.40 -41.62 -21.76
CA LEU A 4 24.39 -40.94 -22.62
C LEU A 4 23.74 -40.05 -23.70
N PHE A 5 22.44 -40.19 -23.96
CA PHE A 5 21.77 -39.41 -25.01
C PHE A 5 21.18 -38.08 -24.53
N VAL A 6 20.93 -37.92 -23.23
CA VAL A 6 20.35 -36.67 -22.68
C VAL A 6 21.42 -35.61 -22.38
N LEU A 7 22.69 -36.02 -22.22
CA LEU A 7 23.81 -35.09 -21.98
C LEU A 7 24.26 -34.33 -23.25
N GLY A 8 23.82 -34.77 -24.45
CA GLY A 8 24.24 -34.22 -25.74
C GLY A 8 23.48 -32.97 -26.23
N PHE A 9 22.37 -32.59 -25.59
CA PHE A 9 21.59 -31.41 -25.99
C PHE A 9 21.96 -30.13 -25.21
N ALA A 10 22.97 -30.19 -24.34
CA ALA A 10 23.34 -29.10 -23.44
C ALA A 10 24.38 -28.09 -24.00
N VAL A 11 24.79 -28.15 -25.28
CA VAL A 11 25.92 -27.33 -25.77
C VAL A 11 25.63 -26.42 -26.98
N VAL A 12 24.45 -26.46 -27.61
CA VAL A 12 24.26 -25.75 -28.92
C VAL A 12 23.32 -24.52 -28.89
N VAL A 13 22.75 -24.10 -27.76
CA VAL A 13 21.92 -22.87 -27.71
C VAL A 13 22.43 -21.86 -26.69
N VAL A 14 23.73 -21.57 -26.77
CA VAL A 14 24.33 -20.33 -26.25
C VAL A 14 24.87 -19.57 -27.45
N THR A 15 24.02 -18.80 -28.12
CA THR A 15 24.48 -17.68 -28.95
C THR A 15 23.35 -16.69 -29.22
N ALA A 16 23.62 -15.45 -28.79
CA ALA A 16 23.05 -14.20 -29.28
C ALA A 16 21.60 -13.85 -28.90
N LEU A 17 21.45 -13.03 -27.86
CA LEU A 17 20.58 -11.85 -27.93
C LEU A 17 21.01 -10.80 -26.89
N THR A 18 22.11 -10.11 -27.22
CA THR A 18 22.44 -8.79 -26.71
C THR A 18 21.56 -7.76 -27.42
N SER A 19 20.52 -7.25 -26.76
CA SER A 19 19.74 -6.12 -27.25
C SER A 19 19.82 -4.95 -26.29
N ALA A 20 20.24 -3.82 -26.86
CA ALA A 20 20.58 -2.55 -26.25
C ALA A 20 19.40 -1.89 -25.50
N GLY A 21 19.77 -0.99 -24.59
CA GLY A 21 18.84 -0.25 -23.74
C GLY A 21 17.93 0.70 -24.51
N LEU A 22 16.73 0.84 -23.96
CA LEU A 22 15.86 2.00 -24.13
C LEU A 22 15.49 2.48 -22.73
N VAL A 23 16.14 3.55 -22.29
CA VAL A 23 15.70 4.31 -21.12
C VAL A 23 14.45 5.07 -21.53
N VAL A 24 13.28 4.50 -21.23
CA VAL A 24 12.01 5.20 -21.35
C VAL A 24 11.87 6.15 -20.17
N SER A 25 12.27 7.42 -20.37
CA SER A 25 11.90 8.49 -19.46
C SER A 25 10.41 8.77 -19.61
N ALA A 26 9.58 8.17 -18.76
CA ALA A 26 8.17 8.49 -18.66
C ALA A 26 8.00 9.94 -18.19
N GLN A 27 7.72 10.85 -19.12
CA GLN A 27 7.18 12.16 -18.82
C GLN A 27 5.79 11.96 -18.19
N ASN A 28 5.69 12.14 -16.88
CA ASN A 28 4.43 12.21 -16.17
C ASN A 28 3.70 13.51 -16.56
N THR A 29 2.99 13.47 -17.68
CA THR A 29 2.06 14.51 -18.12
C THR A 29 0.82 14.46 -17.25
N ASN A 30 0.87 15.16 -16.11
CA ASN A 30 -0.34 15.50 -15.36
C ASN A 30 -1.13 16.56 -16.14
N SER A 31 -1.96 16.13 -17.08
CA SER A 31 -3.00 16.97 -17.67
C SER A 31 -4.11 17.18 -16.64
N SER A 32 -4.03 18.27 -15.89
CA SER A 32 -5.15 18.76 -15.08
C SER A 32 -6.16 19.45 -16.00
N THR A 33 -7.08 18.68 -16.56
CA THR A 33 -8.23 19.23 -17.30
C THR A 33 -9.41 19.35 -16.33
N THR A 34 -9.57 20.52 -15.73
CA THR A 34 -10.79 20.86 -14.97
C THR A 34 -11.82 21.40 -15.96
N MET A 35 -12.84 20.60 -16.27
CA MET A 35 -14.02 21.05 -17.01
C MET A 35 -15.08 21.53 -16.01
N ALA A 36 -15.41 22.82 -16.08
CA ALA A 36 -16.64 23.36 -15.55
C ALA A 36 -17.73 23.30 -16.64
N PRO A 37 -19.02 23.25 -16.26
CA PRO A 37 -19.88 24.31 -16.76
C PRO A 37 -20.85 24.91 -15.72
N ALA A 38 -21.29 26.12 -16.08
CA ALA A 38 -22.20 27.05 -15.41
C ALA A 38 -23.61 26.46 -15.15
N ALA A 39 -24.53 27.03 -14.38
CA ALA A 39 -24.76 28.41 -13.93
C ALA A 39 -25.71 28.39 -12.72
N ALA A 40 -25.60 29.36 -11.79
CA ALA A 40 -26.74 30.12 -11.23
C ALA A 40 -26.36 30.98 -10.01
N LYS A 41 -26.78 32.25 -10.10
CA LYS A 41 -27.08 33.22 -9.02
C LYS A 41 -25.89 33.88 -8.29
N ALA A 42 -25.73 35.17 -8.61
CA ALA A 42 -24.83 36.13 -8.02
C ALA A 42 -25.02 36.32 -6.51
N LYS A 43 -23.95 36.15 -5.72
CA LYS A 43 -23.71 36.73 -4.38
C LYS A 43 -22.18 36.83 -4.11
N PRO A 44 -21.76 37.53 -3.04
CA PRO A 44 -20.93 38.74 -3.06
C PRO A 44 -19.45 38.51 -3.40
N LYS A 45 -18.79 39.56 -3.94
CA LYS A 45 -17.37 39.59 -4.34
C LYS A 45 -16.45 39.12 -3.19
N PRO A 46 -15.72 37.99 -3.33
CA PRO A 46 -14.70 37.60 -2.37
C PRO A 46 -13.50 38.55 -2.50
N LYS A 47 -13.12 39.20 -1.39
CA LYS A 47 -11.85 39.95 -1.30
C LYS A 47 -10.71 39.01 -1.68
N TYR A 48 -9.97 39.37 -2.73
CA TYR A 48 -8.78 38.67 -3.19
C TYR A 48 -7.70 38.75 -2.10
N ARG A 49 -7.69 37.79 -1.17
CA ARG A 49 -6.53 37.55 -0.31
C ARG A 49 -5.41 37.10 -1.24
N LYS A 50 -4.33 37.89 -1.33
CA LYS A 50 -3.08 37.50 -1.97
C LYS A 50 -2.72 36.09 -1.48
N LYS A 51 -2.76 35.10 -2.37
CA LYS A 51 -2.31 33.75 -2.07
C LYS A 51 -0.84 33.88 -1.68
N ALA A 52 -0.54 33.60 -0.41
CA ALA A 52 0.83 33.39 0.02
C ALA A 52 1.42 32.32 -0.90
N THR A 53 2.51 32.67 -1.59
CA THR A 53 3.29 31.75 -2.41
C THR A 53 3.61 30.55 -1.54
N ALA A 54 3.03 29.38 -1.88
CA ALA A 54 3.36 28.16 -1.16
C ALA A 54 4.88 27.98 -1.24
N PRO A 55 5.56 27.65 -0.11
CA PRO A 55 6.99 27.42 -0.14
C PRO A 55 7.28 26.36 -1.21
N ALA A 56 8.17 26.69 -2.14
CA ALA A 56 8.64 25.76 -3.14
C ALA A 56 9.22 24.55 -2.39
N MET A 57 8.54 23.41 -2.47
CA MET A 57 9.05 22.20 -1.82
C MET A 57 10.45 21.92 -2.40
N PRO A 58 11.41 21.54 -1.55
CA PRO A 58 12.76 21.26 -2.00
C PRO A 58 12.71 20.24 -3.14
N ARG A 59 13.35 20.56 -4.26
CA ARG A 59 13.47 19.65 -5.40
C ARG A 59 14.13 18.38 -4.89
N CYS A 60 13.43 17.26 -4.99
CA CYS A 60 13.98 16.00 -4.57
C CYS A 60 15.21 15.67 -5.42
N VAL A 61 16.32 15.39 -4.75
CA VAL A 61 17.54 14.93 -5.41
C VAL A 61 17.38 13.41 -5.55
N ASN A 62 17.08 12.94 -6.76
CA ASN A 62 16.77 11.53 -7.08
C ASN A 62 17.85 10.51 -6.66
N THR A 63 19.01 10.95 -6.18
CA THR A 63 20.12 10.09 -5.77
C THR A 63 20.04 9.63 -4.32
N GLN A 64 19.16 10.21 -3.49
CA GLN A 64 19.01 9.78 -2.10
C GLN A 64 17.91 8.74 -1.98
N GLN A 65 18.32 7.47 -2.01
CA GLN A 65 17.47 6.33 -1.67
C GLN A 65 17.69 5.99 -0.19
N GLU A 66 16.65 6.15 0.63
CA GLU A 66 16.70 5.83 2.05
C GLU A 66 15.94 4.54 2.31
N GLN A 67 16.60 3.56 2.93
CA GLN A 67 15.92 2.34 3.37
C GLN A 67 14.89 2.71 4.45
N THR A 68 13.66 2.27 4.25
CA THR A 68 12.55 2.57 5.15
C THR A 68 12.17 1.35 5.95
N ASP A 69 12.06 1.51 7.27
CA ASP A 69 11.57 0.44 8.12
C ASP A 69 10.04 0.36 8.09
N LEU A 70 9.53 -0.78 7.63
CA LEU A 70 8.10 -1.10 7.63
C LEU A 70 7.69 -2.04 8.77
N SER A 71 8.59 -2.34 9.72
CA SER A 71 8.33 -3.25 10.83
C SER A 71 7.03 -2.95 11.57
N GLY A 72 6.31 -4.00 11.94
CA GLY A 72 4.99 -3.92 12.57
C GLY A 72 4.10 -5.11 12.22
N THR A 73 2.99 -5.23 12.94
CA THR A 73 1.93 -6.20 12.67
C THR A 73 0.69 -5.45 12.16
N TYR A 74 0.27 -5.78 10.95
CA TYR A 74 -0.81 -5.11 10.24
C TYR A 74 -1.90 -6.12 9.93
N THR A 75 -3.10 -5.91 10.46
CA THR A 75 -4.28 -6.70 10.10
C THR A 75 -5.12 -5.94 9.09
N GLY A 76 -5.49 -6.58 7.99
CA GLY A 76 -6.14 -5.91 6.89
C GLY A 76 -6.79 -6.85 5.89
N LYS A 77 -7.10 -6.28 4.73
CA LYS A 77 -7.66 -7.00 3.60
C LYS A 77 -6.58 -7.17 2.53
N LEU A 78 -6.35 -8.41 2.12
CA LEU A 78 -5.52 -8.80 0.99
C LEU A 78 -6.42 -9.09 -0.22
N LYS A 79 -6.07 -8.55 -1.38
CA LYS A 79 -6.77 -8.82 -2.65
C LYS A 79 -5.74 -9.26 -3.69
N HIS A 80 -6.03 -10.36 -4.39
CA HIS A 80 -5.20 -10.91 -5.46
C HIS A 80 -5.99 -10.96 -6.77
N GLY A 81 -5.64 -10.11 -7.74
CA GLY A 81 -6.35 -9.97 -9.01
C GLY A 81 -7.84 -9.64 -8.81
N ASP A 82 -8.69 -10.43 -9.46
CA ASP A 82 -10.16 -10.32 -9.38
C ASP A 82 -10.78 -11.15 -8.24
N GLN A 83 -9.96 -11.83 -7.42
CA GLN A 83 -10.46 -12.58 -6.28
C GLN A 83 -11.06 -11.65 -5.22
N PRO A 84 -12.04 -12.14 -4.43
CA PRO A 84 -12.58 -11.37 -3.32
C PRO A 84 -11.48 -11.04 -2.31
N ALA A 85 -11.60 -9.87 -1.69
CA ALA A 85 -10.67 -9.46 -0.65
C ALA A 85 -10.83 -10.35 0.59
N MET A 86 -9.72 -10.92 1.07
CA MET A 86 -9.66 -11.81 2.23
C MET A 86 -9.01 -11.12 3.43
N ASP A 87 -9.38 -11.52 4.63
CA ASP A 87 -8.68 -11.08 5.84
C ASP A 87 -7.27 -11.65 5.88
N ALA A 88 -6.30 -10.79 6.17
CA ALA A 88 -4.91 -11.17 6.29
C ALA A 88 -4.21 -10.41 7.41
N THR A 89 -3.22 -11.05 8.03
CA THR A 89 -2.29 -10.42 8.97
C THR A 89 -0.88 -10.48 8.41
N LEU A 90 -0.29 -9.30 8.19
CA LEU A 90 1.07 -9.11 7.73
C LEU A 90 1.94 -8.69 8.90
N THR A 91 2.94 -9.50 9.26
CA THR A 91 3.95 -9.16 10.26
C THR A 91 5.28 -8.93 9.56
N ILE A 92 5.85 -7.74 9.74
CA ILE A 92 7.15 -7.35 9.20
C ILE A 92 8.13 -7.21 10.37
N THR A 93 9.29 -7.85 10.25
CA THR A 93 10.40 -7.76 11.20
C THR A 93 11.68 -7.50 10.44
N GLY A 94 12.12 -6.23 10.44
CA GLY A 94 13.22 -5.76 9.61
C GLY A 94 12.94 -6.02 8.13
N ASN A 95 13.77 -6.87 7.51
CA ASN A 95 13.69 -7.20 6.08
C ASN A 95 12.99 -8.53 5.81
N THR A 96 12.32 -9.10 6.81
CA THR A 96 11.57 -10.35 6.70
C THR A 96 10.10 -10.11 6.97
N PHE A 97 9.23 -10.91 6.36
CA PHE A 97 7.80 -10.84 6.63
C PHE A 97 7.19 -12.23 6.74
N THR A 98 6.08 -12.29 7.47
CA THR A 98 5.13 -13.39 7.45
C THR A 98 3.74 -12.82 7.16
N MET A 99 2.98 -13.48 6.31
CA MET A 99 1.61 -13.10 5.97
C MET A 99 0.71 -14.31 6.13
N THR A 100 -0.31 -14.19 6.97
CA THR A 100 -1.36 -15.19 7.12
C THR A 100 -2.63 -14.67 6.47
N GLY A 101 -3.19 -15.43 5.52
CA GLY A 101 -4.42 -15.07 4.82
C GLY A 101 -5.15 -16.32 4.38
N GLY A 102 -6.38 -16.53 4.86
CA GLY A 102 -7.07 -17.80 4.67
C GLY A 102 -6.35 -18.97 5.35
N PRO A 103 -6.26 -20.16 4.72
CA PRO A 103 -5.63 -21.35 5.31
C PRO A 103 -4.10 -21.37 5.20
N GLU A 104 -3.51 -20.47 4.41
CA GLU A 104 -2.08 -20.51 4.08
C GLU A 104 -1.29 -19.38 4.79
N ALA A 105 -0.08 -19.74 5.22
CA ALA A 105 0.91 -18.81 5.72
C ALA A 105 2.03 -18.68 4.69
N MET A 106 2.32 -17.45 4.29
CA MET A 106 3.43 -17.11 3.40
C MET A 106 4.52 -16.41 4.20
N SER A 107 5.78 -16.65 3.83
CA SER A 107 6.92 -15.94 4.39
C SER A 107 7.89 -15.55 3.28
N GLY A 108 8.77 -14.60 3.60
CA GLY A 108 9.80 -14.18 2.66
C GLY A 108 10.55 -12.94 3.10
N ARG A 109 11.14 -12.26 2.11
CA ARG A 109 11.89 -11.02 2.30
C ARG A 109 11.13 -9.83 1.78
N ILE A 110 11.26 -8.72 2.49
CA ILE A 110 10.71 -7.43 2.10
C ILE A 110 11.78 -6.36 2.22
N THR A 111 11.93 -5.54 1.19
CA THR A 111 12.83 -4.39 1.20
C THR A 111 12.06 -3.16 0.78
N ALA A 112 12.11 -2.11 1.60
CA ALA A 112 11.42 -0.86 1.34
C ALA A 112 12.41 0.29 1.21
N VAL A 113 12.26 1.09 0.16
CA VAL A 113 13.11 2.23 -0.15
C VAL A 113 12.21 3.43 -0.40
N THR A 114 12.40 4.51 0.34
CA THR A 114 11.66 5.76 0.14
C THR A 114 12.44 6.70 -0.75
N THR A 115 11.74 7.23 -1.75
CA THR A 115 12.26 8.22 -2.71
C THR A 115 11.21 9.29 -2.94
N CYS A 116 11.56 10.56 -2.74
CA CYS A 116 10.80 11.71 -3.25
C CYS A 116 9.29 11.69 -2.99
N GLY A 117 8.85 11.14 -1.85
CA GLY A 117 7.46 11.11 -1.44
C GLY A 117 6.69 9.81 -1.72
N TYR A 118 7.36 8.75 -2.17
CA TYR A 118 6.78 7.40 -2.19
C TYR A 118 7.77 6.36 -1.70
N THR A 119 7.24 5.24 -1.19
CA THR A 119 8.04 4.10 -0.76
C THR A 119 7.86 2.97 -1.79
N ALA A 120 8.94 2.61 -2.48
CA ALA A 120 9.01 1.42 -3.30
C ALA A 120 9.27 0.21 -2.39
N VAL A 121 8.61 -0.91 -2.66
CA VAL A 121 8.77 -2.15 -1.90
C VAL A 121 9.02 -3.28 -2.88
N THR A 122 9.99 -4.12 -2.56
CA THR A 122 10.19 -5.39 -3.26
C THR A 122 9.92 -6.51 -2.28
N VAL A 123 9.06 -7.45 -2.68
CA VAL A 123 8.71 -8.63 -1.92
C VAL A 123 9.24 -9.86 -2.65
N MET A 124 9.96 -10.72 -1.96
CA MET A 124 10.39 -12.02 -2.47
C MET A 124 9.73 -13.09 -1.61
N MET A 125 8.83 -13.86 -2.22
CA MET A 125 8.16 -14.99 -1.57
C MET A 125 9.03 -16.24 -1.61
N GLY A 126 9.09 -16.98 -0.51
CA GLY A 126 9.82 -18.23 -0.44
C GLY A 126 10.29 -18.56 0.96
N ASP A 127 10.62 -19.84 1.15
CA ASP A 127 11.26 -20.29 2.37
C ASP A 127 12.63 -19.61 2.52
N LEU A 128 12.91 -19.09 3.71
CA LEU A 128 14.17 -18.43 4.04
C LEU A 128 15.29 -19.45 4.31
N THR A 129 15.02 -20.74 4.13
CA THR A 129 16.03 -21.80 4.25
C THR A 129 17.16 -21.56 3.26
N PRO A 130 18.42 -21.48 3.73
CA PRO A 130 19.56 -21.40 2.84
C PRO A 130 19.55 -22.60 1.89
N PRO A 131 19.78 -22.39 0.58
CA PRO A 131 19.90 -23.51 -0.34
C PRO A 131 21.04 -24.43 0.11
N PRO A 132 20.93 -25.76 -0.11
CA PRO A 132 22.00 -26.70 0.15
C PRO A 132 23.29 -26.23 -0.52
N VAL A 133 24.43 -26.38 0.18
CA VAL A 133 25.75 -26.01 -0.36
C VAL A 133 25.97 -26.72 -1.69
N GLY A 134 26.14 -25.96 -2.77
CA GLY A 134 26.34 -26.49 -4.13
C GLY A 134 25.08 -26.57 -5.00
N ALA A 135 23.90 -26.26 -4.48
CA ALA A 135 22.70 -26.07 -5.29
C ALA A 135 22.57 -24.60 -5.72
N ALA A 136 22.18 -24.37 -6.98
CA ALA A 136 21.82 -23.03 -7.43
C ALA A 136 20.61 -22.54 -6.60
N PRO A 137 20.61 -21.28 -6.11
CA PRO A 137 19.47 -20.73 -5.39
C PRO A 137 18.21 -20.82 -6.26
N PRO A 138 17.06 -21.25 -5.72
CA PRO A 138 15.81 -21.18 -6.45
C PRO A 138 15.55 -19.73 -6.89
N ALA A 139 15.16 -19.53 -8.14
CA ALA A 139 14.73 -18.22 -8.62
C ALA A 139 13.38 -17.88 -7.97
N HIS A 140 13.42 -17.16 -6.85
CA HIS A 140 12.20 -16.66 -6.20
C HIS A 140 11.66 -15.49 -7.01
N ALA A 141 10.38 -15.55 -7.38
CA ALA A 141 9.70 -14.44 -8.04
C ALA A 141 9.69 -13.23 -7.09
N ALA A 142 10.31 -12.14 -7.52
CA ALA A 142 10.22 -10.86 -6.84
C ALA A 142 9.00 -10.10 -7.36
N MET A 143 8.29 -9.43 -6.46
CA MET A 143 7.13 -8.60 -6.76
C MET A 143 7.42 -7.16 -6.35
N SER A 144 7.22 -6.22 -7.27
CA SER A 144 7.37 -4.79 -7.02
C SER A 144 6.06 -4.18 -6.56
N MET A 145 6.09 -3.45 -5.46
CA MET A 145 4.96 -2.81 -4.84
C MET A 145 5.27 -1.36 -4.46
N ARG A 146 4.22 -0.60 -4.17
CA ARG A 146 4.25 0.72 -3.55
C ARG A 146 3.68 0.60 -2.15
N ALA A 147 4.38 1.17 -1.18
CA ALA A 147 3.89 1.29 0.17
C ALA A 147 3.45 2.72 0.48
N LYS A 148 2.39 2.82 1.29
CA LYS A 148 1.98 4.03 1.98
C LYS A 148 1.75 3.69 3.44
N LYS A 149 2.61 4.22 4.32
CA LYS A 149 2.47 4.10 5.77
C LYS A 149 2.00 5.44 6.36
N VAL A 150 0.92 5.42 7.14
CA VAL A 150 0.37 6.60 7.82
C VAL A 150 -0.01 6.20 9.24
N GLY A 151 0.78 6.63 10.23
CA GLY A 151 0.68 6.11 11.59
C GLY A 151 0.87 4.59 11.58
N ASP A 152 -0.12 3.87 12.09
CA ASP A 152 -0.15 2.40 12.14
C ASP A 152 -0.85 1.75 10.94
N SER A 153 -1.34 2.56 9.99
CA SER A 153 -1.94 2.04 8.76
C SER A 153 -0.89 1.82 7.69
N LEU A 154 -0.84 0.61 7.12
CA LEU A 154 -0.04 0.26 5.95
C LEU A 154 -0.94 -0.11 4.77
N THR A 155 -0.65 0.46 3.61
CA THR A 155 -1.19 0.03 2.31
C THR A 155 -0.05 -0.40 1.41
N LEU A 156 -0.13 -1.61 0.86
CA LEU A 156 0.76 -2.12 -0.17
C LEU A 156 -0.04 -2.29 -1.47
N THR A 157 0.51 -1.87 -2.60
CA THR A 157 -0.15 -1.98 -3.90
C THR A 157 0.86 -2.35 -4.96
N SER A 158 0.60 -3.41 -5.72
CA SER A 158 1.50 -3.84 -6.81
C SER A 158 1.67 -2.73 -7.84
N VAL A 159 2.84 -2.69 -8.47
CA VAL A 159 3.11 -1.74 -9.55
C VAL A 159 2.37 -2.19 -10.82
N PRO A 160 1.84 -1.26 -11.64
CA PRO A 160 1.25 -1.61 -12.92
C PRO A 160 2.21 -2.41 -13.81
N GLY A 161 1.72 -3.47 -14.45
CA GLY A 161 2.51 -4.36 -15.30
C GLY A 161 3.11 -5.57 -14.58
N GLU A 162 3.01 -5.65 -13.25
CA GLU A 162 3.34 -6.88 -12.52
C GLU A 162 2.41 -8.03 -12.95
N PRO A 163 2.94 -9.26 -13.14
CA PRO A 163 2.13 -10.42 -13.53
C PRO A 163 1.10 -10.79 -12.45
N GLN A 164 1.38 -10.45 -11.19
CA GLN A 164 0.50 -10.71 -10.06
C GLN A 164 0.06 -9.39 -9.43
N MET A 165 -1.20 -9.01 -9.66
CA MET A 165 -1.79 -7.81 -9.09
C MET A 165 -2.25 -8.07 -7.65
N VAL A 166 -1.46 -7.62 -6.67
CA VAL A 166 -1.77 -7.76 -5.25
C VAL A 166 -1.93 -6.40 -4.59
N SER A 167 -2.94 -6.27 -3.71
CA SER A 167 -3.07 -5.13 -2.80
C SER A 167 -3.37 -5.59 -1.39
N PHE A 168 -2.70 -4.98 -0.42
CA PHE A 168 -2.97 -5.15 1.01
C PHE A 168 -3.33 -3.79 1.59
N THR A 169 -4.44 -3.71 2.33
CA THR A 169 -4.85 -2.49 3.03
C THR A 169 -5.17 -2.83 4.46
N THR A 170 -4.45 -2.20 5.41
CA THR A 170 -4.75 -2.31 6.83
C THR A 170 -6.18 -1.84 7.08
N GLY A 171 -6.99 -2.69 7.70
CA GLY A 171 -8.33 -2.29 8.13
C GLY A 171 -8.18 -1.40 9.34
N GLY A 172 -8.84 -0.24 9.37
CA GLY A 172 -8.78 0.74 10.48
C GLY A 172 -9.35 0.26 11.82
N ALA A 173 -9.37 -1.06 12.07
CA ALA A 173 -9.93 -1.71 13.25
C ALA A 173 -8.87 -2.32 14.20
N ALA A 174 -7.58 -2.31 13.84
CA ALA A 174 -6.54 -2.93 14.67
C ALA A 174 -6.19 -2.13 15.95
N MET A 175 -6.67 -0.90 16.10
CA MET A 175 -6.72 -0.28 17.42
C MET A 175 -8.11 -0.47 18.00
N LYS A 176 -8.15 -1.25 19.09
CA LYS A 176 -9.22 -1.29 20.08
C LYS A 176 -10.07 -0.03 19.95
N ALA A 177 -11.33 -0.20 19.57
CA ALA A 177 -12.34 0.79 19.89
C ALA A 177 -12.32 0.93 21.41
N THR A 178 -11.47 1.81 21.95
CA THR A 178 -11.64 2.30 23.30
C THR A 178 -13.04 2.86 23.29
N PRO A 179 -14.01 2.26 24.01
CA PRO A 179 -15.36 2.77 24.01
C PRO A 179 -15.25 4.21 24.51
N ARG A 180 -15.36 5.18 23.60
CA ARG A 180 -15.54 6.56 23.99
C ARG A 180 -16.87 6.56 24.69
N TYR A 181 -16.83 6.46 26.01
CA TYR A 181 -17.96 6.61 26.89
C TYR A 181 -18.51 8.01 26.64
N ARG A 182 -19.38 8.14 25.63
CA ARG A 182 -20.15 9.35 25.39
C ARG A 182 -21.06 9.45 26.60
N LYS A 183 -20.61 10.20 27.62
CA LYS A 183 -21.49 10.71 28.66
C LYS A 183 -22.54 11.56 27.95
N HIS A 184 -23.65 10.94 27.57
CA HIS A 184 -24.86 11.63 27.23
C HIS A 184 -25.30 12.34 28.52
N LYS A 185 -25.03 13.66 28.60
CA LYS A 185 -25.67 14.51 29.59
C LYS A 185 -27.17 14.42 29.33
N ALA A 186 -27.90 13.76 30.23
CA ALA A 186 -29.35 13.77 30.22
C ALA A 186 -29.81 15.22 30.29
N LYS A 187 -30.56 15.65 29.28
CA LYS A 187 -31.19 16.97 29.24
C LYS A 187 -32.32 16.93 30.27
N ALA A 188 -32.19 17.70 31.35
CA ALA A 188 -33.23 17.84 32.35
C ALA A 188 -34.51 18.35 31.65
N LYS A 189 -35.59 17.57 31.76
CA LYS A 189 -36.92 17.95 31.31
C LYS A 189 -37.52 18.88 32.37
N THR A 190 -37.48 20.18 32.09
CA THR A 190 -38.22 21.18 32.86
C THR A 190 -39.72 20.96 32.66
N THR A 191 -40.40 20.51 33.70
CA THR A 191 -41.86 20.47 33.76
C THR A 191 -42.33 21.79 34.39
N THR A 192 -43.00 22.62 33.61
CA THR A 192 -43.65 23.86 34.07
C THR A 192 -45.15 23.74 33.84
N GLY A 193 -45.92 23.97 34.91
CA GLY A 193 -47.34 24.33 34.88
C GLY A 193 -48.31 23.15 34.74
N ALA A 194 -49.50 23.14 35.35
CA ALA A 194 -50.18 24.15 36.14
C ALA A 194 -51.31 23.48 36.95
N ALA A 195 -51.66 24.11 38.05
CA ALA A 195 -52.80 23.79 38.89
C ALA A 195 -54.13 24.17 38.23
N THR A 196 -55.18 23.39 38.49
CA THR A 196 -56.56 23.90 38.65
C THR A 196 -57.46 22.87 39.35
N THR A 197 -57.98 23.26 40.51
CA THR A 197 -59.19 22.73 41.18
C THR A 197 -60.44 23.15 40.38
N PRO A 198 -61.56 22.39 40.41
CA PRO A 198 -62.69 22.71 41.31
C PRO A 198 -63.37 21.43 41.86
N LYS A 199 -63.91 21.34 43.08
CA LYS A 199 -64.95 22.04 43.85
C LYS A 199 -66.31 21.30 43.80
N GLN A 200 -66.73 20.91 45.01
CA GLN A 200 -68.05 20.52 45.54
C GLN A 200 -68.67 19.19 45.11
#